data_AF-A0A6N8BKK3-F1
#
_entry.id   AF-A0A6N8BKK3-F1
#
_cell.length_a   1.000
_cell.length_b   1.000
_cell.length_c   1.000
_cell.angle_alpha   90.00
_cell.angle_beta   90.00
_cell.angle_gamma   90.00
#
_symmetry.space_group_name_H-M   'P 1'
#
loop_
_entity.id
_entity.type
_entity.pdbx_description
1 polymer ?
#
loop_
_entity_poly.entity_id
_entity_poly.type
_entity_poly.pdbx_seq_one_letter_code
_entity_poly.pdbx_strand_id
1 'polypeptide(L)'
;MTRANLTQINPVKESIKLYAKQLKTPTFADYENVVRQLEHGDGFDKFLCRLMQQEVLQRQEAGQRRRIKKARFPVMKTLDDFDYARLEHVSESFIWELASCDFIKNRQNIVMIGNPGAGKSHLTVGLGIKACYAGFNVKFYTATNLANELAEAVQFHRLSKLEKSLAKIDLLIIDELSYLTFNRYQSEMLFQVISERSERASIIVTTNLEFSRWTELFENEIMVAALIDRVTFRSHVLNMNVKESYRLEQTLSKENDFKEEPLED
;
A
#
# COMPACT_ATOMS: atom_id res chain seq x y z
N MET A 1 8.61 22.77 -54.98
CA MET A 1 7.71 23.65 -54.22
C MET A 1 6.99 22.79 -53.18
N THR A 2 7.53 22.72 -51.96
CA THR A 2 6.97 21.91 -50.88
C THR A 2 6.75 22.86 -49.70
N ARG A 3 5.54 23.41 -49.58
CA ARG A 3 5.18 24.29 -48.47
C ARG A 3 5.06 23.43 -47.21
N ALA A 4 5.94 23.71 -46.26
CA ALA A 4 5.85 23.23 -44.89
C ALA A 4 4.50 23.65 -44.28
N ASN A 5 3.76 22.69 -43.72
CA ASN A 5 2.59 22.93 -42.89
C ASN A 5 3.03 23.63 -41.60
N LEU A 6 2.97 24.97 -41.60
CA LEU A 6 2.99 25.77 -40.38
C LEU A 6 1.66 25.55 -39.67
N THR A 7 1.65 24.71 -38.62
CA THR A 7 0.56 24.67 -37.63
C THR A 7 0.28 26.10 -37.15
N GLN A 8 -0.84 26.67 -37.58
CA GLN A 8 -1.30 27.97 -37.09
C GLN A 8 -1.45 27.88 -35.57
N ILE A 9 -0.66 28.67 -34.85
CA ILE A 9 -0.73 28.79 -33.40
C ILE A 9 -2.07 29.45 -33.08
N ASN A 10 -2.98 28.71 -32.44
CA ASN A 10 -4.22 29.27 -31.94
C ASN A 10 -3.92 30.04 -30.63
N PRO A 11 -3.99 31.39 -30.61
CA PRO A 11 -3.61 32.19 -29.45
C PRO A 11 -4.47 31.89 -28.22
N VAL A 12 -5.75 31.59 -28.41
CA VAL A 12 -6.68 31.25 -27.32
C VAL A 12 -6.26 29.92 -26.67
N LYS A 13 -5.86 28.93 -27.49
CA LYS A 13 -5.38 27.63 -26.99
C LYS A 13 -4.11 27.80 -26.15
N GLU A 14 -3.19 28.67 -26.56
CA GLU A 14 -1.98 28.95 -25.79
C GLU A 14 -2.28 29.71 -24.49
N SER A 15 -3.23 30.65 -24.50
CA SER A 15 -3.71 31.29 -23.26
C SER A 15 -4.34 30.29 -22.29
N ILE A 16 -5.17 29.36 -22.79
CA ILE A 16 -5.78 28.30 -21.97
C ILE A 16 -4.69 27.43 -21.32
N LYS A 17 -3.67 27.01 -22.07
CA LYS A 17 -2.53 26.26 -21.52
C LYS A 17 -1.77 27.04 -20.44
N LEU A 18 -1.53 28.33 -20.67
CA LEU A 18 -0.84 29.20 -19.70
C LEU A 18 -1.64 29.31 -18.40
N TYR A 19 -2.93 29.60 -18.48
CA TYR A 19 -3.80 29.72 -17.30
C TYR A 19 -3.98 28.36 -16.61
N ALA A 20 -4.15 27.28 -17.37
CA ALA A 20 -4.22 25.92 -16.84
C ALA A 20 -2.97 25.57 -16.01
N LYS A 21 -1.78 25.97 -16.47
CA LYS A 21 -0.54 25.79 -15.73
C LYS A 21 -0.50 26.61 -14.44
N GLN A 22 -0.92 27.88 -14.48
CA GLN A 22 -0.95 28.76 -13.31
C GLN A 22 -1.97 28.30 -12.24
N LEU A 23 -3.15 27.85 -12.68
CA LEU A 23 -4.21 27.31 -11.81
C LEU A 23 -3.97 25.86 -11.37
N LYS A 24 -2.91 25.21 -11.89
CA LYS A 24 -2.58 23.80 -11.67
C LYS A 24 -3.69 22.85 -12.12
N THR A 25 -4.38 23.18 -13.22
CA THR A 25 -5.44 22.37 -13.84
C THR A 25 -4.95 21.78 -15.17
N PRO A 26 -4.01 20.83 -15.18
CA PRO A 26 -3.37 20.35 -16.40
C PRO A 26 -4.36 19.79 -17.42
N THR A 27 -5.49 19.23 -16.98
CA THR A 27 -6.53 18.64 -17.85
C THR A 27 -7.20 19.68 -18.73
N PHE A 28 -7.24 20.94 -18.28
CA PHE A 28 -7.85 22.04 -19.03
C PHE A 28 -7.09 22.37 -20.32
N ALA A 29 -5.81 21.99 -20.40
CA ALA A 29 -5.03 22.11 -21.64
C ALA A 29 -5.57 21.20 -22.76
N ASP A 30 -6.23 20.10 -22.40
CA ASP A 30 -6.77 19.08 -23.30
C ASP A 30 -8.31 19.19 -23.44
N TYR A 31 -8.87 20.40 -23.31
CA TYR A 31 -10.30 20.68 -23.38
C TYR A 31 -10.97 20.20 -24.69
N GLU A 32 -10.21 20.11 -25.78
CA GLU A 32 -10.70 19.63 -27.08
C GLU A 32 -11.28 18.21 -27.01
N ASN A 33 -10.74 17.36 -26.11
CA ASN A 33 -11.29 16.02 -25.88
C ASN A 33 -12.70 16.09 -25.28
N VAL A 34 -12.95 17.04 -24.38
CA VAL A 34 -14.28 17.29 -23.82
C VAL A 34 -15.22 17.81 -24.90
N VAL A 35 -14.74 18.75 -25.74
CA VAL A 35 -15.54 19.30 -26.85
C VAL A 35 -16.00 18.20 -27.82
N ARG A 36 -15.14 17.24 -28.15
CA ARG A 36 -15.48 16.09 -29.02
C ARG A 36 -16.55 15.16 -28.44
N GLN A 37 -16.72 15.15 -27.12
CA GLN A 37 -17.68 14.30 -26.42
C GLN A 37 -19.04 15.00 -26.20
N LEU A 38 -19.16 16.30 -26.48
CA LEU A 38 -20.41 17.05 -26.35
C LEU A 38 -21.37 16.71 -27.50
N GLU A 39 -22.65 16.61 -27.17
CA GLU A 39 -23.72 16.39 -28.15
C GLU A 39 -24.24 17.71 -28.73
N HIS A 40 -24.92 17.64 -29.88
CA HIS A 40 -25.62 18.81 -30.42
C HIS A 40 -26.75 19.25 -29.47
N GLY A 41 -26.60 20.44 -28.89
CA GLY A 41 -27.51 21.00 -27.90
C GLY A 41 -26.90 21.17 -26.50
N ASP A 42 -25.69 20.64 -26.26
CA ASP A 42 -24.98 20.86 -25.00
C ASP A 42 -24.52 22.32 -24.86
N GLY A 43 -24.93 22.96 -23.77
CA GLY A 43 -24.55 24.34 -23.44
C GLY A 43 -23.14 24.48 -22.85
N PHE A 44 -22.70 25.73 -22.70
CA PHE A 44 -21.40 26.06 -22.09
C PHE A 44 -21.27 25.62 -20.63
N ASP A 45 -22.39 25.56 -19.92
CA ASP A 45 -22.50 25.04 -18.55
C ASP A 45 -22.13 23.55 -18.49
N LYS A 46 -22.66 22.74 -19.41
CA LYS A 46 -22.37 21.31 -19.49
C LYS A 46 -20.92 21.05 -19.91
N PHE A 47 -20.39 21.86 -20.83
CA PHE A 47 -18.95 21.85 -21.16
C PHE A 47 -18.08 22.13 -19.93
N LEU A 48 -18.36 23.21 -19.20
CA LEU A 48 -17.58 23.60 -18.02
C LEU A 48 -17.65 22.51 -16.94
N CYS A 49 -18.84 21.96 -16.70
CA CYS A 49 -19.05 20.89 -15.74
C CYS A 49 -18.21 19.64 -16.09
N ARG A 50 -18.26 19.17 -17.35
CA ARG A 50 -17.46 18.02 -17.80
C ARG A 50 -15.96 18.27 -17.70
N LEU A 51 -15.50 19.47 -18.05
CA LEU A 51 -14.09 19.83 -17.94
C LEU A 51 -13.60 19.82 -16.48
N MET A 52 -14.42 20.35 -15.56
CA MET A 52 -14.13 20.30 -14.12
C MET A 52 -14.17 18.85 -13.58
N GLN A 53 -15.15 18.04 -14.00
CA GLN A 53 -15.24 16.64 -13.62
C GLN A 53 -13.98 15.86 -14.03
N GLN A 54 -13.51 16.04 -15.27
CA GLN A 54 -12.31 15.38 -15.76
C GLN A 54 -11.06 15.76 -14.94
N GLU A 55 -10.91 17.04 -14.59
CA GLU A 55 -9.81 17.51 -13.74
C GLU A 55 -9.89 16.93 -12.31
N VAL A 56 -11.08 16.84 -11.72
CA VAL A 56 -11.27 16.23 -10.40
C VAL A 56 -10.87 14.76 -10.42
N LEU A 57 -11.35 14.00 -11.42
CA LEU A 57 -11.02 12.58 -11.59
C LEU A 57 -9.51 12.38 -11.80
N GLN A 58 -8.88 13.16 -12.68
CA GLN A 58 -7.45 13.07 -12.93
C GLN A 58 -6.62 13.41 -11.69
N ARG A 59 -7.04 14.40 -10.88
CA ARG A 59 -6.39 14.71 -9.59
C ARG A 59 -6.53 13.58 -8.59
N GLN A 60 -7.70 12.97 -8.50
CA GLN A 60 -7.93 11.81 -7.63
C GLN A 60 -7.02 10.65 -8.03
N GLU A 61 -7.00 10.28 -9.31
CA GLU A 61 -6.13 9.22 -9.83
C GLU A 61 -4.64 9.52 -9.60
N ALA A 62 -4.19 10.73 -9.91
CA ALA A 62 -2.81 11.14 -9.70
C ALA A 62 -2.43 11.08 -8.21
N GLY A 63 -3.35 11.47 -7.33
CA GLY A 63 -3.20 11.35 -5.89
C GLY A 63 -3.05 9.90 -5.43
N GLN A 64 -3.92 9.01 -5.92
CA GLN A 64 -3.88 7.57 -5.61
C GLN A 64 -2.58 6.94 -6.12
N ARG A 65 -2.21 7.16 -7.39
CA ARG A 65 -0.95 6.67 -7.99
C ARG A 65 0.27 7.15 -7.20
N ARG A 66 0.27 8.42 -6.76
CA ARG A 66 1.35 8.98 -5.94
C ARG A 66 1.45 8.29 -4.58
N ARG A 67 0.33 8.04 -3.91
CA ARG A 67 0.31 7.33 -2.61
C ARG A 67 0.79 5.90 -2.76
N ILE A 68 0.32 5.15 -3.76
CA ILE A 68 0.78 3.80 -4.07
C ILE A 68 2.30 3.78 -4.31
N LYS A 69 2.81 4.70 -5.14
CA LYS A 69 4.26 4.81 -5.41
C LYS A 69 5.06 5.14 -4.14
N LYS A 70 4.53 6.02 -3.29
CA LYS A 70 5.17 6.41 -2.02
C LYS A 70 5.16 5.28 -0.99
N ALA A 71 4.15 4.40 -1.05
CA ALA A 71 4.03 3.27 -0.15
C ALA A 71 5.14 2.23 -0.32
N ARG A 72 5.77 2.14 -1.51
CA ARG A 72 6.90 1.23 -1.80
C ARG A 72 6.54 -0.25 -1.57
N PHE A 73 5.36 -0.67 -2.03
CA PHE A 73 5.01 -2.10 -2.04
C PHE A 73 6.03 -2.90 -2.89
N PRO A 74 6.42 -4.10 -2.45
CA PRO A 74 7.42 -4.91 -3.16
C PRO A 74 6.87 -5.44 -4.50
N VAL A 75 5.61 -5.88 -4.49
CA VAL A 75 4.87 -6.37 -5.66
C VAL A 75 3.43 -5.87 -5.52
N MET A 76 2.81 -5.47 -6.63
CA MET A 76 1.40 -5.09 -6.63
C MET A 76 0.54 -6.36 -6.61
N LYS A 77 -0.30 -6.49 -5.58
CA LYS A 77 -1.25 -7.59 -5.39
C LYS A 77 -2.58 -7.02 -4.93
N THR A 78 -3.66 -7.33 -5.63
CA THR A 78 -4.99 -6.83 -5.26
C THR A 78 -5.74 -7.87 -4.42
N LEU A 79 -6.74 -7.43 -3.67
CA LEU A 79 -7.62 -8.34 -2.93
C LEU A 79 -8.42 -9.23 -3.88
N ASP A 80 -8.76 -8.70 -5.06
CA ASP A 80 -9.49 -9.40 -6.11
C ASP A 80 -8.70 -10.60 -6.68
N ASP A 81 -7.36 -10.59 -6.59
CA ASP A 81 -6.48 -11.69 -7.03
C ASP A 81 -6.28 -12.78 -5.95
N PHE A 82 -6.91 -12.67 -4.78
CA PHE A 82 -6.67 -13.56 -3.65
C PHE A 82 -7.68 -14.71 -3.62
N ASP A 83 -7.18 -15.95 -3.48
CA ASP A 83 -8.05 -17.12 -3.27
C ASP A 83 -8.42 -17.26 -1.78
N TYR A 84 -9.61 -16.78 -1.44
CA TYR A 84 -10.14 -16.80 -0.08
C TYR A 84 -10.54 -18.19 0.43
N ALA A 85 -10.78 -19.16 -0.46
CA ALA A 85 -11.17 -20.51 -0.06
C ALA A 85 -10.06 -21.23 0.73
N ARG A 86 -8.82 -20.75 0.62
CA ARG A 86 -7.65 -21.28 1.33
C ARG A 86 -7.59 -20.87 2.81
N LEU A 87 -8.35 -19.85 3.22
CA LEU A 87 -8.36 -19.36 4.60
C LEU A 87 -9.36 -20.16 5.44
N GLU A 88 -8.88 -20.80 6.51
CA GLU A 88 -9.75 -21.62 7.38
C GLU A 88 -10.39 -20.83 8.52
N HIS A 89 -9.72 -19.77 8.96
CA HIS A 89 -10.09 -19.04 10.18
C HIS A 89 -10.50 -17.59 9.95
N VAL A 90 -10.46 -17.13 8.69
CA VAL A 90 -10.76 -15.75 8.33
C VAL A 90 -11.71 -15.76 7.14
N SER A 91 -12.89 -15.15 7.31
CA SER A 91 -13.87 -15.06 6.22
C SER A 91 -13.49 -13.99 5.21
N GLU A 92 -13.84 -14.21 3.94
CA GLU A 92 -13.72 -13.22 2.88
C GLU A 92 -14.44 -11.91 3.24
N SER A 93 -15.65 -12.01 3.81
CA SER A 93 -16.45 -10.84 4.22
C SER A 93 -15.70 -9.94 5.21
N PHE A 94 -14.95 -10.54 6.14
CA PHE A 94 -14.17 -9.80 7.13
C PHE A 94 -12.95 -9.11 6.49
N ILE A 95 -12.30 -9.74 5.51
CA ILE A 95 -11.23 -9.08 4.75
C ILE A 95 -11.77 -7.87 3.98
N TRP A 96 -12.95 -7.98 3.38
CA TRP A 96 -13.60 -6.86 2.69
C TRP A 96 -14.10 -5.78 3.65
N GLU A 97 -14.52 -6.14 4.86
CA GLU A 97 -14.77 -5.18 5.93
C GLU A 97 -13.50 -4.38 6.27
N LEU A 98 -12.35 -5.05 6.43
CA LEU A 98 -11.06 -4.36 6.63
C LEU A 98 -10.68 -3.48 5.44
N ALA A 99 -11.04 -3.88 4.22
CA ALA A 99 -10.79 -3.09 2.99
C ALA A 99 -11.57 -1.76 2.95
N SER A 100 -12.63 -1.59 3.75
CA SER A 100 -13.31 -0.30 3.95
C SER A 100 -12.40 0.77 4.58
N CYS A 101 -11.29 0.34 5.19
CA CYS A 101 -10.32 1.18 5.89
C CYS A 101 -10.87 1.85 7.16
N ASP A 102 -12.01 1.41 7.69
CA ASP A 102 -12.56 1.95 8.94
C ASP A 102 -11.64 1.68 10.14
N PHE A 103 -10.90 0.56 10.12
CA PHE A 103 -9.85 0.29 11.10
C PHE A 103 -8.77 1.39 11.14
N ILE A 104 -8.47 2.05 10.01
CA ILE A 104 -7.50 3.16 9.95
C ILE A 104 -8.08 4.40 10.64
N LYS A 105 -9.35 4.72 10.37
CA LYS A 105 -10.06 5.84 10.99
C LYS A 105 -10.18 5.66 12.51
N ASN A 106 -10.44 4.43 12.93
CA ASN A 106 -10.58 4.04 14.33
C ASN A 106 -9.24 3.79 15.04
N ARG A 107 -8.11 3.95 14.33
CA ARG A 107 -6.74 3.74 14.86
C ARG A 107 -6.54 2.33 15.43
N GLN A 108 -7.16 1.35 14.79
CA GLN A 108 -7.04 -0.06 15.11
C GLN A 108 -5.87 -0.67 14.34
N ASN A 109 -5.19 -1.63 14.94
CA ASN A 109 -4.12 -2.37 14.26
C ASN A 109 -4.66 -3.66 13.62
N ILE A 110 -3.87 -4.26 12.73
CA ILE A 110 -4.13 -5.61 12.22
C ILE A 110 -2.87 -6.44 12.43
N VAL A 111 -3.01 -7.62 13.00
CA VAL A 111 -1.92 -8.58 13.15
C VAL A 111 -2.27 -9.85 12.41
N MET A 112 -1.48 -10.24 11.43
CA MET A 112 -1.65 -11.47 10.66
C MET A 112 -0.60 -12.49 11.08
N ILE A 113 -1.05 -13.59 11.68
CA ILE A 113 -0.20 -14.66 12.20
C ILE A 113 -0.48 -15.93 11.40
N GLY A 114 0.54 -16.57 10.85
CA GLY A 114 0.35 -17.89 10.24
C GLY A 114 1.57 -18.43 9.51
N ASN A 115 1.51 -19.66 9.05
CA ASN A 115 2.59 -20.32 8.34
C ASN A 115 3.05 -19.60 7.04
N PRO A 116 4.30 -19.81 6.60
CA PRO A 116 4.79 -19.28 5.33
C PRO A 116 3.93 -19.73 4.14
N GLY A 117 3.76 -18.85 3.15
CA GLY A 117 2.95 -19.17 1.96
C GLY A 117 1.43 -19.09 2.13
N ALA A 118 0.95 -18.67 3.30
CA ALA A 118 -0.47 -18.42 3.57
C ALA A 118 -1.07 -17.16 2.91
N GLY A 119 -0.24 -16.31 2.29
CA GLY A 119 -0.71 -15.09 1.64
C GLY A 119 -0.85 -13.85 2.54
N LYS A 120 -0.28 -13.86 3.76
CA LYS A 120 -0.20 -12.68 4.64
C LYS A 120 0.28 -11.41 3.91
N SER A 121 1.45 -11.46 3.28
CA SER A 121 2.02 -10.33 2.52
C SER A 121 1.14 -9.90 1.33
N HIS A 122 0.38 -10.82 0.73
CA HIS A 122 -0.57 -10.47 -0.34
C HIS A 122 -1.71 -9.64 0.22
N LEU A 123 -2.34 -10.09 1.31
CA LEU A 123 -3.44 -9.38 1.95
C LEU A 123 -3.00 -8.01 2.49
N THR A 124 -1.82 -7.89 3.08
CA THR A 124 -1.33 -6.60 3.57
C THR A 124 -1.11 -5.60 2.44
N VAL A 125 -0.52 -6.04 1.32
CA VAL A 125 -0.39 -5.21 0.11
C VAL A 125 -1.76 -4.83 -0.45
N GLY A 126 -2.69 -5.78 -0.56
CA GLY A 126 -4.05 -5.53 -1.07
C GLY A 126 -4.81 -4.50 -0.22
N LEU A 127 -4.79 -4.66 1.10
CA LEU A 127 -5.36 -3.69 2.05
C LEU A 127 -4.65 -2.33 1.95
N GLY A 128 -3.32 -2.31 1.85
CA GLY A 128 -2.54 -1.08 1.67
C GLY A 128 -2.89 -0.33 0.38
N ILE A 129 -3.18 -1.06 -0.71
CA ILE A 129 -3.63 -0.48 -1.97
C ILE A 129 -5.03 0.12 -1.82
N LYS A 130 -5.99 -0.61 -1.21
CA LYS A 130 -7.34 -0.08 -0.92
C LYS A 130 -7.27 1.18 -0.03
N ALA A 131 -6.37 1.20 0.94
CA ALA A 131 -6.11 2.39 1.77
C ALA A 131 -5.56 3.58 0.96
N CYS A 132 -4.65 3.34 0.00
CA CYS A 132 -4.18 4.39 -0.91
C CYS A 132 -5.29 4.94 -1.80
N TYR A 133 -6.20 4.07 -2.26
CA TYR A 133 -7.40 4.45 -3.01
C TYR A 133 -8.34 5.32 -2.17
N ALA A 134 -8.55 4.95 -0.91
CA ALA A 134 -9.37 5.67 0.07
C ALA A 134 -8.76 7.01 0.55
N GLY A 135 -7.50 7.32 0.17
CA GLY A 135 -6.88 8.61 0.47
C GLY A 135 -5.73 8.58 1.47
N PHE A 136 -5.51 7.45 2.13
CA PHE A 136 -4.55 7.30 3.23
C PHE A 136 -3.11 7.17 2.74
N ASN A 137 -2.18 7.82 3.44
CA ASN A 137 -0.75 7.66 3.23
C ASN A 137 -0.31 6.34 3.84
N VAL A 138 0.05 5.39 2.97
CA VAL A 138 0.55 4.07 3.37
C VAL A 138 2.07 4.02 3.19
N LYS A 139 2.72 3.17 3.99
CA LYS A 139 4.12 2.81 3.80
C LYS A 139 4.35 1.37 4.18
N PHE A 140 5.05 0.65 3.32
CA PHE A 140 5.43 -0.73 3.51
C PHE A 140 6.91 -0.83 3.88
N TYR A 141 7.19 -1.69 4.86
CA TYR A 141 8.51 -2.12 5.25
C TYR A 141 8.49 -3.62 5.57
N THR A 142 9.57 -4.32 5.27
CA THR A 142 9.88 -5.52 6.06
C THR A 142 10.44 -5.07 7.41
N ALA A 143 10.22 -5.86 8.46
CA ALA A 143 10.72 -5.54 9.80
C ALA A 143 12.24 -5.26 9.80
N THR A 144 13.00 -6.06 9.05
CA THR A 144 14.45 -5.91 8.84
C THR A 144 14.81 -4.58 8.17
N ASN A 145 14.12 -4.20 7.10
CA ASN A 145 14.41 -2.96 6.38
C ASN A 145 14.09 -1.73 7.22
N LEU A 146 13.00 -1.78 8.01
CA LEU A 146 12.67 -0.70 8.94
C LEU A 146 13.75 -0.56 10.02
N ALA A 147 14.16 -1.67 10.64
CA ALA A 147 15.21 -1.67 11.65
C ALA A 147 16.54 -1.13 11.11
N ASN A 148 16.92 -1.52 9.89
CA ASN A 148 18.14 -1.03 9.25
C ASN A 148 18.05 0.45 8.89
N GLU A 149 16.93 0.93 8.33
CA GLU A 149 16.75 2.35 8.00
C GLU A 149 16.78 3.23 9.27
N LEU A 150 16.23 2.75 10.39
CA LEU A 150 16.30 3.42 11.68
C LEU A 150 17.75 3.48 12.21
N ALA A 151 18.48 2.36 12.15
CA ALA A 151 19.87 2.30 12.58
C ALA A 151 20.78 3.23 11.76
N GLU A 152 20.64 3.23 10.44
CA GLU A 152 21.35 4.15 9.54
C GLU A 152 20.98 5.61 9.82
N ALA A 153 19.69 5.90 10.03
CA ALA A 153 19.24 7.26 10.33
C ALA A 153 19.86 7.79 11.61
N VAL A 154 20.16 6.94 12.60
CA VAL A 154 20.88 7.36 13.81
C VAL A 154 22.34 7.64 13.49
N GLN A 155 23.02 6.70 12.82
CA GLN A 155 24.43 6.83 12.45
C GLN A 155 24.71 8.11 11.66
N PHE A 156 23.78 8.50 10.79
CA PHE A 156 23.90 9.70 9.94
C PHE A 156 23.19 10.94 10.51
N HIS A 157 22.76 10.93 11.78
CA HIS A 157 22.05 12.05 12.45
C HIS A 157 20.79 12.54 11.70
N ARG A 158 20.05 11.61 11.09
CA ARG A 158 18.81 11.82 10.33
C ARG A 158 17.56 11.24 10.99
N LEU A 159 17.67 10.66 12.19
CA LEU A 159 16.55 10.02 12.91
C LEU A 159 15.32 10.93 12.99
N SER A 160 15.48 12.18 13.45
CA SER A 160 14.35 13.12 13.56
C SER A 160 13.63 13.39 12.22
N LYS A 161 14.36 13.32 11.09
CA LYS A 161 13.76 13.47 9.76
C LYS A 161 12.94 12.22 9.38
N LEU A 162 13.45 11.03 9.71
CA LEU A 162 12.76 9.77 9.48
C LEU A 162 11.50 9.67 10.35
N GLU A 163 11.58 9.96 11.64
CA GLU A 163 10.44 10.00 12.57
C GLU A 163 9.35 10.96 12.07
N LYS A 164 9.71 12.18 11.66
CA LYS A 164 8.76 13.13 11.06
C LYS A 164 8.13 12.64 9.76
N SER A 165 8.84 11.80 9.00
CA SER A 165 8.28 11.15 7.81
C SER A 165 7.32 10.04 8.19
N LEU A 166 7.68 9.22 9.19
CA LEU A 166 6.88 8.11 9.70
C LEU A 166 5.58 8.59 10.37
N ALA A 167 5.63 9.71 11.09
CA ALA A 167 4.48 10.33 11.75
C ALA A 167 3.40 10.83 10.76
N LYS A 168 3.75 11.06 9.49
CA LYS A 168 2.79 11.48 8.44
C LYS A 168 2.08 10.31 7.76
N ILE A 169 2.39 9.09 8.15
CA ILE A 169 1.87 7.87 7.55
C ILE A 169 0.65 7.43 8.36
N ASP A 170 -0.49 7.33 7.68
CA ASP A 170 -1.75 6.92 8.27
C ASP A 170 -1.75 5.41 8.56
N LEU A 171 -1.14 4.61 7.66
CA LEU A 171 -0.99 3.17 7.81
C LEU A 171 0.45 2.71 7.54
N LEU A 172 1.10 2.14 8.56
CA LEU A 172 2.41 1.52 8.45
C LEU A 172 2.26 0.00 8.37
N ILE A 173 2.80 -0.62 7.32
CA ILE A 173 2.83 -2.07 7.16
C ILE A 173 4.23 -2.55 7.49
N ILE A 174 4.33 -3.47 8.46
CA ILE A 174 5.56 -4.13 8.90
C ILE A 174 5.40 -5.63 8.59
N ASP A 175 5.95 -6.04 7.45
CA ASP A 175 5.90 -7.41 6.98
C ASP A 175 7.06 -8.25 7.54
N GLU A 176 6.85 -9.56 7.70
CA GLU A 176 7.89 -10.54 8.03
C GLU A 176 8.60 -10.30 9.38
N LEU A 177 7.84 -9.95 10.42
CA LEU A 177 8.34 -9.83 11.78
C LEU A 177 8.58 -11.22 12.41
N SER A 178 9.56 -11.96 11.91
CA SER A 178 9.81 -13.33 12.37
C SER A 178 11.13 -14.00 12.01
N TYR A 179 11.90 -13.49 11.04
CA TYR A 179 12.98 -14.29 10.44
C TYR A 179 14.39 -13.94 10.92
N LEU A 180 14.58 -12.85 11.65
CA LEU A 180 15.89 -12.42 12.13
C LEU A 180 15.80 -11.94 13.57
N THR A 181 16.77 -12.35 14.38
CA THR A 181 17.00 -11.78 15.71
C THR A 181 17.49 -10.36 15.55
N PHE A 182 16.79 -9.40 16.15
CA PHE A 182 17.21 -8.02 16.18
C PHE A 182 18.23 -7.82 17.30
N ASN A 183 19.29 -7.06 17.05
CA ASN A 183 20.14 -6.62 18.14
C ASN A 183 19.33 -5.69 19.08
N ARG A 184 19.81 -5.50 20.30
CA ARG A 184 19.18 -4.58 21.27
C ARG A 184 18.79 -3.22 20.70
N TYR A 185 19.66 -2.63 19.88
CA TYR A 185 19.43 -1.29 19.35
C TYR A 185 18.28 -1.25 18.34
N GLN A 186 18.26 -2.20 17.39
CA GLN A 186 17.19 -2.37 16.41
C GLN A 186 15.85 -2.66 17.10
N SER A 187 15.89 -3.47 18.16
CA SER A 187 14.74 -3.78 19.03
C SER A 187 14.14 -2.52 19.66
N GLU A 188 14.99 -1.70 20.29
CA GLU A 188 14.59 -0.44 20.94
C GLU A 188 13.98 0.54 19.92
N MET A 189 14.55 0.64 18.72
CA MET A 189 14.05 1.55 17.67
C MET A 189 12.71 1.09 17.07
N LEU A 190 12.55 -0.22 16.79
CA LEU A 190 11.27 -0.77 16.35
C LEU A 190 10.18 -0.55 17.41
N PHE A 191 10.52 -0.80 18.68
CA PHE A 191 9.64 -0.54 19.82
C PHE A 191 9.22 0.93 19.88
N GLN A 192 10.14 1.88 19.70
CA GLN A 192 9.84 3.30 19.71
C GLN A 192 8.85 3.66 18.60
N VAL A 193 9.09 3.22 17.36
CA VAL A 193 8.20 3.50 16.22
C VAL A 193 6.79 2.94 16.45
N ILE A 194 6.68 1.70 16.95
CA ILE A 194 5.38 1.09 17.24
C ILE A 194 4.69 1.83 18.39
N SER A 195 5.44 2.18 19.44
CA SER A 195 4.90 2.87 20.61
C SER A 195 4.39 4.27 20.30
N GLU A 196 5.10 5.03 19.48
CA GLU A 196 4.68 6.37 19.06
C GLU A 196 3.41 6.38 18.21
N ARG A 197 3.12 5.25 17.54
CA ARG A 197 1.95 5.09 16.70
C ARG A 197 0.74 4.54 17.44
N SER A 198 0.95 3.86 18.57
CA SER A 198 -0.12 3.36 19.43
C SER A 198 -1.16 4.45 19.68
N GLU A 199 -2.44 4.13 19.42
CA GLU A 199 -3.59 5.04 19.54
C GLU A 199 -3.55 6.32 18.69
N ARG A 200 -2.54 6.50 17.83
CA ARG A 200 -2.38 7.66 16.94
C ARG A 200 -2.56 7.32 15.47
N ALA A 201 -2.01 6.19 15.02
CA ALA A 201 -2.08 5.75 13.63
C ALA A 201 -1.95 4.22 13.53
N SER A 202 -2.60 3.62 12.55
CA SER A 202 -2.69 2.16 12.46
C SER A 202 -1.41 1.51 11.96
N ILE A 203 -1.22 0.26 12.37
CA ILE A 203 -0.16 -0.63 11.91
C ILE A 203 -0.79 -1.94 11.41
N ILE A 204 -0.25 -2.49 10.33
CA ILE A 204 -0.44 -3.90 9.97
C ILE A 204 0.88 -4.62 10.21
N VAL A 205 0.87 -5.71 10.99
CA VAL A 205 2.04 -6.56 11.22
C VAL A 205 1.77 -7.95 10.64
N THR A 206 2.74 -8.54 9.93
CA THR A 206 2.71 -9.98 9.60
C THR A 206 3.83 -10.72 10.30
N THR A 207 3.53 -11.93 10.75
CA THR A 207 4.51 -12.81 11.39
C THR A 207 4.15 -14.27 11.12
N ASN A 208 5.15 -15.14 11.13
CA ASN A 208 4.94 -16.60 11.19
C ASN A 208 5.12 -17.16 12.62
N LEU A 209 5.39 -16.30 13.60
CA LEU A 209 5.58 -16.66 15.00
C LEU A 209 4.36 -16.25 15.81
N GLU A 210 3.91 -17.16 16.67
CA GLU A 210 2.97 -16.83 17.74
C GLU A 210 3.57 -15.80 18.70
N PHE A 211 2.73 -15.01 19.36
CA PHE A 211 3.18 -13.98 20.30
C PHE A 211 4.07 -14.51 21.42
N SER A 212 3.82 -15.74 21.87
CA SER A 212 4.64 -16.45 22.87
C SER A 212 6.10 -16.60 22.46
N ARG A 213 6.37 -16.64 21.15
CA ARG A 213 7.71 -16.82 20.57
C ARG A 213 8.39 -15.51 20.18
N TRP A 214 7.75 -14.36 20.41
CA TRP A 214 8.40 -13.08 20.11
C TRP A 214 9.57 -12.78 21.05
N THR A 215 9.65 -13.44 22.21
CA THR A 215 10.85 -13.42 23.07
C THR A 215 12.10 -13.97 22.38
N GLU A 216 11.94 -14.79 21.33
CA GLU A 216 13.07 -15.26 20.50
C GLU A 216 13.61 -14.15 19.58
N LEU A 217 12.82 -13.11 19.27
CA LEU A 217 13.18 -12.06 18.32
C LEU A 217 13.89 -10.86 18.96
N PHE A 218 13.61 -10.59 20.23
CA PHE A 218 14.11 -9.42 20.96
C PHE A 218 14.82 -9.85 22.25
N GLU A 219 15.97 -9.26 22.54
CA GLU A 219 16.78 -9.62 23.73
C GLU A 219 16.09 -9.32 25.09
N ASN A 220 15.08 -8.45 25.13
CA ASN A 220 14.44 -7.99 26.36
C ASN A 220 12.96 -8.40 26.43
N GLU A 221 12.64 -9.39 27.26
CA GLU A 221 11.28 -9.91 27.44
C GLU A 221 10.27 -8.84 27.88
N ILE A 222 10.68 -7.88 28.72
CA ILE A 222 9.80 -6.78 29.17
C ILE A 222 9.41 -5.90 27.98
N MET A 223 10.36 -5.64 27.07
CA MET A 223 10.11 -4.88 25.86
C MET A 223 9.16 -5.63 24.92
N VAL A 224 9.33 -6.96 24.78
CA VAL A 224 8.44 -7.81 23.98
C VAL A 224 7.02 -7.76 24.50
N ALA A 225 6.82 -7.99 25.80
CA ALA A 225 5.50 -7.93 26.42
C ALA A 225 4.83 -6.58 26.18
N ALA A 226 5.58 -5.49 26.35
CA ALA A 226 5.09 -4.14 26.15
C ALA A 226 4.81 -3.82 24.66
N LEU A 227 5.54 -4.45 23.73
CA LEU A 227 5.32 -4.31 22.29
C LEU A 227 4.06 -5.07 21.86
N ILE A 228 3.90 -6.32 22.30
CA ILE A 228 2.71 -7.13 22.05
C ILE A 228 1.48 -6.41 22.58
N ASP A 229 1.51 -5.90 23.81
CA ASP A 229 0.41 -5.15 24.41
C ASP A 229 -0.04 -3.98 23.51
N ARG A 230 0.91 -3.13 23.06
CA ARG A 230 0.58 -1.98 22.20
C ARG A 230 0.10 -2.36 20.80
N VAL A 231 0.65 -3.41 20.21
CA VAL A 231 0.24 -3.87 18.87
C VAL A 231 -1.13 -4.52 18.93
N THR A 232 -1.42 -5.27 20.00
CA THR A 232 -2.67 -6.02 20.15
C THR A 232 -3.82 -5.19 20.73
N PHE A 233 -3.51 -4.10 21.42
CA PHE A 233 -4.52 -3.16 21.91
C PHE A 233 -5.34 -2.59 20.76
N ARG A 234 -6.67 -2.82 20.80
CA ARG A 234 -7.62 -2.43 19.75
C ARG A 234 -7.18 -2.93 18.36
N SER A 235 -6.80 -4.20 18.28
CA SER A 235 -6.37 -4.82 17.02
C SER A 235 -7.34 -5.89 16.52
N HIS A 236 -7.27 -6.14 15.21
CA HIS A 236 -7.82 -7.32 14.57
C HIS A 236 -6.70 -8.34 14.43
N VAL A 237 -6.76 -9.45 15.18
CA VAL A 237 -5.79 -10.54 15.09
C VAL A 237 -6.34 -11.63 14.18
N LEU A 238 -5.68 -11.84 13.04
CA LEU A 238 -6.09 -12.77 12.00
C LEU A 238 -5.17 -14.00 12.06
N ASN A 239 -5.79 -15.15 12.32
CA ASN A 239 -5.13 -16.45 12.14
C ASN A 239 -5.17 -16.83 10.65
N MET A 240 -4.01 -16.73 10.02
CA MET A 240 -3.78 -16.98 8.60
C MET A 240 -3.20 -18.37 8.35
N ASN A 241 -3.24 -19.29 9.31
CA ASN A 241 -2.74 -20.64 9.07
C ASN A 241 -3.55 -21.33 7.96
N VAL A 242 -2.84 -21.96 7.03
CA VAL A 242 -3.42 -22.75 5.92
C VAL A 242 -2.82 -24.16 5.92
N LYS A 243 -3.56 -25.14 5.41
CA LYS A 243 -3.08 -26.54 5.29
C LYS A 243 -1.84 -26.65 4.41
N GLU A 244 -1.87 -26.02 3.23
CA GLU A 244 -0.82 -26.12 2.23
C GLU A 244 -0.34 -24.73 1.78
N SER A 245 0.97 -24.59 1.59
CA SER A 245 1.58 -23.33 1.16
C SER A 245 1.30 -23.08 -0.32
N TYR A 246 0.76 -21.91 -0.64
CA TYR A 246 0.50 -21.49 -2.02
C TYR A 246 1.77 -21.56 -2.89
N ARG A 247 2.92 -21.21 -2.31
CA ARG A 247 4.19 -21.23 -3.03
C ARG A 247 4.67 -22.65 -3.36
N LEU A 248 4.38 -23.61 -2.48
CA LEU A 248 4.72 -25.02 -2.71
C LEU A 248 3.83 -25.61 -3.81
N GLU A 249 2.51 -25.40 -3.74
CA GLU A 249 1.56 -25.83 -4.78
C GLU A 249 1.91 -25.27 -6.17
N GLN A 250 2.22 -23.97 -6.25
CA GLN A 250 2.63 -23.33 -7.52
C GLN A 250 3.93 -23.90 -8.10
N THR A 251 4.84 -24.38 -7.24
CA THR A 251 6.09 -25.02 -7.70
C THR A 251 5.81 -26.42 -8.20
N LEU A 252 5.04 -27.22 -7.45
CA LEU A 252 4.69 -28.60 -7.81
C LEU A 252 3.81 -28.66 -9.07
N SER A 253 2.89 -27.72 -9.24
CA SER A 253 2.02 -27.66 -10.43
C SER A 253 2.84 -27.41 -11.70
N LYS A 254 3.83 -26.51 -11.64
CA LYS A 254 4.74 -26.26 -12.77
C LYS A 254 5.61 -27.46 -13.11
N GLU A 255 6.10 -28.20 -12.12
CA GLU A 255 6.89 -29.43 -12.36
C GLU A 255 6.07 -30.55 -13.03
N ASN A 256 4.76 -30.59 -12.79
CA ASN A 256 3.87 -31.54 -13.46
C ASN A 256 3.59 -31.14 -14.92
N ASP A 257 3.38 -29.85 -15.20
CA ASP A 257 3.23 -29.34 -16.57
C ASP A 257 4.48 -29.64 -17.44
N PHE A 258 5.70 -29.55 -16.87
CA PHE A 258 6.94 -29.91 -17.57
C PHE A 258 7.11 -31.42 -17.83
N LYS A 259 6.35 -32.28 -17.14
CA LYS A 259 6.39 -33.74 -17.36
C LYS A 259 5.33 -34.21 -18.36
N GLU A 260 4.35 -33.36 -18.68
CA GLU A 260 3.25 -33.67 -19.61
C GLU A 260 3.45 -33.10 -21.02
N GLU A 261 4.50 -32.31 -21.29
CA GLU A 261 4.88 -31.99 -22.68
C GLU A 261 5.36 -33.27 -23.40
N PRO A 262 4.62 -33.79 -24.40
CA PRO A 262 5.11 -34.89 -25.21
C PRO A 262 6.30 -34.38 -26.01
N LEU A 263 7.37 -35.18 -26.07
CA LEU A 263 8.39 -35.01 -27.12
C LEU A 263 7.66 -35.11 -28.47
N GLU A 264 7.45 -33.97 -29.14
CA GLU A 264 7.03 -33.97 -30.54
C GLU A 264 8.12 -34.67 -31.36
N ASP A 265 7.74 -35.79 -32.01
CA ASP A 265 8.56 -36.61 -32.91
C ASP A 265 9.07 -35.84 -34.14
#